data_AF-A0A970P456-F1
#
_entry.id   AF-A0A970P456-F1
#
_cell.length_a   1.000
_cell.length_b   1.000
_cell.length_c   1.000
_cell.angle_alpha   90.00
_cell.angle_beta   90.00
_cell.angle_gamma   90.00
#
_symmetry.space_group_name_H-M   'P 1'
#
loop_
_entity.id
_entity.type
_entity.pdbx_description
1 polymer ?
#
loop_
_entity_poly.entity_id
_entity_poly.type
_entity_poly.pdbx_seq_one_letter_code
_entity_poly.pdbx_strand_id
1 'polypeptide(L)'
;MELKPLEFYLTYNHNDLTNICRKLKEWDSTTDTDRYYTYLKSGFFNQKIFPFVSYNSIGDMIACTILSVTSSPMYIDSVLYIQWVWIDPHYPSLWKKGMKFLYEICKQFGIKKITGNTRRLPEAFQRKFGFIQTDAIIEKEVI
;
A
#
# COMPACT_ATOMS: atom_id res chain seq x y z
N MET A 1 -1.00 4.76 -31.14
CA MET A 1 -0.08 4.70 -29.98
C MET A 1 -0.86 4.01 -28.87
N GLU A 2 -0.66 2.70 -28.69
CA GLU A 2 -1.39 1.93 -27.70
C GLU A 2 -0.86 2.26 -26.31
N LEU A 3 -1.71 2.90 -25.50
CA LEU A 3 -1.47 3.12 -24.09
C LEU A 3 -1.42 1.74 -23.43
N LYS A 4 -0.23 1.28 -23.02
CA LYS A 4 -0.13 0.13 -22.12
C LYS A 4 -1.12 0.34 -20.96
N PRO A 5 -1.95 -0.66 -20.61
CA PRO A 5 -2.86 -0.49 -19.49
C PRO A 5 -2.06 -0.20 -18.22
N LEU A 6 -2.48 0.83 -17.49
CA LEU A 6 -1.96 1.17 -16.17
C LEU A 6 -2.31 0.02 -15.21
N GLU A 7 -1.44 -0.98 -15.16
CA GLU A 7 -1.58 -2.16 -14.32
C GLU A 7 -0.63 -2.10 -13.15
N PHE A 8 -1.08 -2.64 -12.02
CA PHE A 8 -0.24 -2.87 -10.86
C PHE A 8 0.48 -4.20 -11.05
N TYR A 9 1.79 -4.23 -10.80
CA TYR A 9 2.55 -5.48 -10.75
C TYR A 9 3.35 -5.59 -9.46
N LEU A 10 3.50 -6.83 -8.98
CA LEU A 10 4.29 -7.16 -7.80
C LEU A 10 5.78 -7.02 -8.13
N THR A 11 6.55 -6.37 -7.27
CA THR A 11 7.98 -6.16 -7.50
C THR A 11 8.81 -6.31 -6.23
N TYR A 12 10.01 -6.85 -6.41
CA TYR A 12 11.09 -6.83 -5.44
C TYR A 12 12.39 -6.32 -6.09
N ASN A 13 12.28 -5.71 -7.27
CA ASN A 13 13.43 -5.18 -8.01
C ASN A 13 14.02 -3.98 -7.24
N HIS A 14 15.34 -3.91 -7.16
CA HIS A 14 16.05 -2.83 -6.48
C HIS A 14 15.55 -1.43 -6.88
N ASN A 15 15.39 -1.17 -8.18
CA ASN A 15 15.00 0.14 -8.69
C ASN A 15 13.58 0.54 -8.26
N ASP A 16 12.65 -0.40 -8.29
CA ASP A 16 11.25 -0.14 -7.91
C ASP A 16 11.15 0.12 -6.39
N LEU A 17 11.85 -0.68 -5.58
CA LEU A 17 11.91 -0.49 -4.13
C LEU A 17 12.56 0.85 -3.75
N THR A 18 13.62 1.24 -4.45
CA THR A 18 14.27 2.55 -4.26
C THR A 18 13.33 3.69 -4.65
N ASN A 19 12.57 3.56 -5.75
CA ASN A 19 11.57 4.55 -6.14
C ASN A 19 10.43 4.68 -5.13
N ILE A 20 9.93 3.57 -4.58
CA ILE A 20 8.97 3.57 -3.47
C ILE A 20 9.52 4.36 -2.28
N CYS A 21 10.77 4.09 -1.87
CA CYS A 21 11.40 4.80 -0.76
C CYS A 21 11.54 6.30 -1.04
N ARG A 22 11.89 6.69 -2.26
CA ARG A 22 11.93 8.09 -2.68
C ARG A 22 10.56 8.76 -2.56
N LYS A 23 9.49 8.10 -3.03
CA LYS A 23 8.11 8.61 -2.91
C LYS A 23 7.67 8.73 -1.45
N LEU A 24 8.10 7.82 -0.58
CA LEU A 24 7.83 7.92 0.84
C LEU A 24 8.58 9.09 1.48
N LYS A 25 9.84 9.33 1.11
CA LYS A 25 10.65 10.48 1.57
C LYS A 25 10.11 11.83 1.10
N GLU A 26 9.58 11.89 -0.13
CA GLU A 26 8.85 13.05 -0.65
C GLU A 26 7.59 13.36 0.16
N TRP A 27 6.90 12.33 0.66
CA TRP A 27 5.70 12.47 1.47
C TRP A 27 6.00 12.80 2.95
N ASP A 28 7.04 12.19 3.51
CA ASP A 28 7.51 12.42 4.87
C ASP A 28 9.04 12.42 4.91
N SER A 29 9.61 13.62 5.01
CA SER A 29 11.07 13.84 4.99
C SER A 29 11.78 13.25 6.20
N THR A 30 11.07 12.90 7.27
CA THR A 30 11.64 12.28 8.48
C THR A 30 11.80 10.77 8.34
N THR A 31 11.22 10.16 7.30
CA THR A 31 11.27 8.72 7.06
C THR A 31 12.72 8.22 6.93
N ASP A 32 13.06 7.18 7.70
CA ASP A 32 14.26 6.36 7.49
C ASP A 32 14.03 5.38 6.33
N THR A 33 14.47 5.80 5.14
CA THR A 33 14.30 5.04 3.90
C THR A 33 15.18 3.81 3.81
N ASP A 34 16.31 3.76 4.51
CA ASP A 34 17.21 2.60 4.48
C ASP A 34 16.60 1.45 5.29
N ARG A 35 16.04 1.79 6.46
CA ARG A 35 15.25 0.85 7.25
C ARG A 35 13.99 0.41 6.51
N TYR A 36 13.28 1.34 5.86
CA TYR A 36 12.08 0.99 5.09
C TYR A 36 12.41 0.09 3.89
N TYR A 37 13.50 0.36 3.17
CA TYR A 37 13.98 -0.48 2.08
C TYR A 37 14.30 -1.90 2.56
N THR A 38 14.97 -2.03 3.70
CA THR A 38 15.26 -3.32 4.34
C THR A 38 13.98 -4.06 4.71
N TYR A 39 12.98 -3.34 5.25
CA TYR A 39 11.65 -3.88 5.51
C TYR A 39 10.99 -4.43 4.24
N LEU A 40 10.97 -3.67 3.14
CA LEU A 40 10.40 -4.13 1.86
C LEU A 40 11.11 -5.38 1.33
N LYS A 41 12.45 -5.41 1.39
CA LYS A 41 13.24 -6.59 1.01
C LYS A 41 12.94 -7.81 1.87
N SER A 42 12.73 -7.63 3.17
CA SER A 42 12.36 -8.74 4.07
C SER A 42 11.06 -9.42 3.62
N GLY A 43 10.16 -8.64 2.98
CA GLY A 43 8.93 -9.09 2.34
C GLY A 43 9.08 -10.26 1.39
N PHE A 44 10.15 -10.25 0.60
CA PHE A 44 10.47 -11.31 -0.34
C PHE A 44 10.76 -12.62 0.39
N PHE A 45 11.54 -12.57 1.48
CA PHE A 45 11.95 -13.75 2.23
C PHE A 45 10.84 -14.29 3.12
N ASN A 46 10.05 -13.42 3.75
CA ASN A 46 9.01 -13.83 4.69
C ASN A 46 7.64 -14.03 4.03
N GLN A 47 7.49 -13.66 2.75
CA GLN A 47 6.23 -13.70 1.99
C GLN A 47 5.07 -12.97 2.69
N LYS A 48 5.37 -11.91 3.44
CA LYS A 48 4.38 -11.13 4.18
C LYS A 48 4.20 -9.72 3.65
N ILE A 49 5.13 -9.20 2.85
CA ILE A 49 5.08 -7.83 2.32
C ILE A 49 5.14 -7.88 0.80
N PHE A 50 4.17 -7.21 0.17
CA PHE A 50 3.90 -7.26 -1.26
C PHE A 50 3.91 -5.84 -1.82
N PRO A 51 5.04 -5.39 -2.37
CA PRO A 51 5.15 -4.09 -3.02
C PRO A 51 4.54 -4.16 -4.42
N PHE A 52 3.57 -3.30 -4.70
CA PHE A 52 3.01 -3.12 -6.03
C PHE A 52 3.28 -1.73 -6.54
N VAL A 53 3.58 -1.63 -7.83
CA VAL A 53 3.88 -0.37 -8.51
C VAL A 53 3.13 -0.31 -9.83
N SER A 54 2.89 0.91 -10.32
CA SER A 54 2.35 1.18 -11.64
C SER A 54 3.07 2.36 -12.27
N TYR A 55 3.33 2.25 -13.57
CA TYR A 55 4.10 3.21 -14.34
C TYR A 55 3.29 3.73 -15.53
N ASN A 56 3.51 4.98 -15.92
CA ASN A 56 2.97 5.52 -17.16
C ASN A 56 3.75 5.00 -18.38
N SER A 57 3.32 5.39 -19.58
CA SER A 57 3.94 4.96 -20.83
C SER A 57 5.38 5.46 -21.04
N ILE A 58 5.81 6.50 -20.32
CA ILE A 58 7.16 7.07 -20.41
C ILE A 58 8.10 6.56 -19.30
N GLY A 59 7.61 5.69 -18.42
CA GLY A 59 8.42 5.05 -17.39
C GLY A 59 8.47 5.78 -16.04
N ASP A 60 7.58 6.75 -15.79
CA ASP A 60 7.44 7.33 -14.46
C ASP A 60 6.49 6.51 -13.60
N MET A 61 6.87 6.30 -12.34
CA MET A 61 5.98 5.69 -11.34
C MET A 61 4.84 6.66 -11.03
N ILE A 62 3.60 6.22 -11.26
CA ILE A 62 2.39 7.01 -11.02
C ILE A 62 1.57 6.50 -9.85
N ALA A 63 1.85 5.28 -9.37
CA ALA A 63 1.26 4.75 -8.15
C ALA A 63 2.14 3.65 -7.54
N CYS A 64 2.04 3.50 -6.24
CA CYS A 64 2.53 2.32 -5.53
C CYS A 64 1.64 2.02 -4.31
N THR A 65 1.60 0.75 -3.92
CA THR A 65 0.94 0.29 -2.70
C THR A 65 1.74 -0.83 -2.08
N ILE A 66 1.91 -0.78 -0.77
CA ILE A 66 2.62 -1.78 0.01
C ILE A 66 1.58 -2.52 0.83
N LEU A 67 1.40 -3.80 0.52
CA LEU A 67 0.40 -4.65 1.16
C LEU A 67 1.09 -5.68 2.04
N SER A 68 0.37 -6.15 3.05
CA SER A 68 0.77 -7.31 3.82
C SER A 68 -0.44 -8.14 4.19
N VAL A 69 -0.25 -9.46 4.26
CA VAL A 69 -1.27 -10.36 4.82
C VAL A 69 -0.89 -10.60 6.27
N THR A 70 -1.75 -10.19 7.19
CA THR A 70 -1.54 -10.36 8.62
C THR A 70 -2.69 -11.16 9.24
N SER A 71 -2.33 -12.12 10.06
CA SER A 71 -3.24 -12.79 10.97
C SER A 71 -3.50 -11.85 12.14
N SER A 72 -4.75 -11.44 12.36
CA SER A 72 -5.06 -10.76 13.62
C SER A 72 -5.06 -11.80 14.74
N PRO A 73 -4.28 -11.65 15.82
CA PRO A 73 -4.38 -12.55 16.96
C PRO A 73 -5.76 -12.46 17.64
N MET A 74 -6.54 -11.40 17.37
CA MET A 74 -7.89 -11.20 17.91
C MET A 74 -9.01 -11.72 17.00
N TYR A 75 -8.72 -12.06 15.73
CA TYR A 75 -9.72 -12.55 14.78
C TYR A 75 -9.18 -13.79 14.05
N ILE A 76 -10.00 -14.83 13.92
CA ILE A 76 -9.62 -16.07 13.22
C ILE A 76 -9.23 -15.80 11.75
N ASP A 77 -9.77 -14.74 11.15
CA ASP A 77 -9.56 -14.42 9.74
C ASP A 77 -8.30 -13.56 9.51
N SER A 78 -7.52 -13.91 8.48
CA SER A 78 -6.45 -13.04 7.96
C SER A 78 -7.03 -11.77 7.34
N VAL A 79 -6.26 -10.69 7.39
CA VAL A 79 -6.63 -9.39 6.82
C VAL A 79 -5.58 -8.90 5.83
N LEU A 80 -6.00 -8.19 4.79
CA LEU A 80 -5.12 -7.48 3.89
C LEU A 80 -4.84 -6.10 4.49
N TYR A 81 -3.62 -5.90 4.95
CA TYR A 81 -3.19 -4.66 5.58
C TYR A 81 -2.46 -3.76 4.58
N ILE A 82 -3.00 -2.56 4.34
CA ILE A 82 -2.39 -1.50 3.54
C ILE A 82 -1.37 -0.78 4.43
N GLN A 83 -0.09 -1.09 4.22
CA GLN A 83 1.03 -0.46 4.93
C GLN A 83 1.24 0.97 4.46
N TRP A 84 1.19 1.16 3.13
CA TRP A 84 1.37 2.48 2.53
C TRP A 84 0.76 2.52 1.13
N VAL A 85 0.26 3.68 0.71
CA VAL A 85 -0.26 3.92 -0.63
C VAL A 85 0.13 5.31 -1.08
N TRP A 86 0.57 5.41 -2.34
CA TRP A 86 0.83 6.67 -3.00
C TRP A 86 0.29 6.62 -4.42
N ILE A 87 -0.36 7.69 -4.85
CA ILE A 87 -0.90 7.87 -6.19
C ILE A 87 -0.56 9.30 -6.61
N ASP A 88 -0.01 9.44 -7.81
CA ASP A 88 0.26 10.73 -8.42
C ASP A 88 -1.05 11.55 -8.57
N PRO A 89 -1.10 12.81 -8.10
CA PRO A 89 -2.30 13.65 -8.15
C PRO A 89 -2.89 13.86 -9.55
N HIS A 90 -2.07 13.76 -10.61
CA HIS A 90 -2.52 13.89 -12.00
C HIS A 90 -3.29 12.65 -12.49
N TYR A 91 -3.30 11.56 -11.70
CA TYR A 91 -3.95 10.29 -12.04
C TYR A 91 -5.01 9.88 -10.99
N PRO A 92 -6.00 10.74 -10.66
CA PRO A 92 -6.95 10.46 -9.58
C PRO A 92 -7.84 9.24 -9.84
N SER A 93 -8.01 8.84 -11.12
CA SER A 93 -8.75 7.64 -11.52
C SER A 93 -8.11 6.35 -11.02
N LEU A 94 -6.81 6.36 -10.69
CA LEU A 94 -6.10 5.21 -10.15
C LEU A 94 -6.62 4.80 -8.77
N TRP A 95 -7.25 5.69 -8.00
CA TRP A 95 -7.87 5.31 -6.73
C TRP A 95 -8.95 4.24 -6.92
N LYS A 96 -9.82 4.40 -7.91
CA LYS A 96 -10.89 3.42 -8.21
C LYS A 96 -10.31 2.10 -8.71
N LYS A 97 -9.28 2.15 -9.58
CA LYS A 97 -8.59 0.97 -10.08
C LYS A 97 -7.85 0.24 -8.95
N GLY A 98 -7.14 0.96 -8.10
CA GLY A 98 -6.44 0.45 -6.93
C GLY A 98 -7.39 -0.26 -5.97
N MET A 99 -8.54 0.34 -5.65
CA MET A 99 -9.54 -0.34 -4.81
C MET A 99 -10.06 -1.63 -5.45
N LYS A 100 -10.39 -1.63 -6.74
CA LYS A 100 -10.80 -2.85 -7.44
C LYS A 100 -9.70 -3.92 -7.36
N PHE A 101 -8.45 -3.53 -7.58
CA PHE A 101 -7.29 -4.42 -7.46
C PHE A 101 -7.18 -5.04 -6.04
N LEU A 102 -7.34 -4.25 -4.98
CA LEU A 102 -7.35 -4.78 -3.60
C LEU A 102 -8.49 -5.76 -3.34
N TYR A 103 -9.68 -5.49 -3.88
CA TYR A 103 -10.83 -6.40 -3.76
C TYR A 103 -10.58 -7.74 -4.48
N GLU A 104 -9.99 -7.72 -5.67
CA GLU A 104 -9.65 -8.95 -6.40
C GLU A 104 -8.60 -9.77 -5.65
N ILE A 105 -7.57 -9.13 -5.07
CA ILE A 105 -6.62 -9.81 -4.18
C ILE A 105 -7.36 -10.46 -3.01
N CYS A 106 -8.22 -9.71 -2.32
CA CYS A 106 -8.95 -10.26 -1.18
C CYS A 106 -9.79 -11.47 -1.56
N LYS A 107 -10.49 -11.40 -2.69
CA LYS A 107 -11.31 -12.49 -3.23
C LYS A 107 -10.46 -13.72 -3.58
N GLN A 108 -9.31 -13.54 -4.22
CA GLN A 108 -8.40 -14.62 -4.60
C GLN A 108 -7.83 -15.35 -3.39
N PHE A 109 -7.52 -14.63 -2.31
CA PHE A 109 -6.94 -15.19 -1.09
C PHE A 109 -7.96 -15.56 0.00
N GLY A 110 -9.27 -15.41 -0.27
CA GLY A 110 -10.31 -15.65 0.73
C GLY A 110 -10.25 -14.70 1.93
N ILE A 111 -9.63 -13.54 1.78
CA ILE A 111 -9.50 -12.50 2.80
C ILE A 111 -10.79 -11.70 2.86
N LYS A 112 -11.37 -11.56 4.06
CA LYS A 112 -12.68 -10.90 4.25
C LYS A 112 -12.58 -9.42 4.58
N LYS A 113 -11.39 -8.92 4.94
CA LYS A 113 -11.20 -7.54 5.42
C LYS A 113 -9.94 -6.91 4.86
N ILE A 114 -10.07 -5.63 4.50
CA ILE A 114 -8.97 -4.73 4.19
C ILE A 114 -8.84 -3.76 5.37
N THR A 115 -7.62 -3.55 5.85
CA THR A 115 -7.33 -2.64 6.96
C THR A 115 -6.10 -1.79 6.66
N GLY A 116 -5.89 -0.72 7.40
CA GLY A 116 -4.73 0.14 7.28
C GLY A 116 -4.84 1.32 8.23
N ASN A 117 -3.70 1.91 8.56
CA ASN A 117 -3.65 3.12 9.37
C ASN A 117 -3.54 4.34 8.45
N THR A 118 -4.12 5.46 8.86
CA THR A 118 -4.03 6.71 8.10
C THR A 118 -3.81 7.89 9.05
N ARG A 119 -2.89 8.79 8.66
CA ARG A 119 -2.76 10.12 9.30
C ARG A 119 -3.80 11.13 8.79
N ARG A 120 -4.55 10.77 7.74
CA ARG A 120 -5.65 11.59 7.21
C ARG A 120 -6.93 11.35 8.01
N LEU A 121 -7.85 12.30 7.96
CA LEU A 121 -9.20 12.19 8.50
C LEU A 121 -9.90 10.91 8.02
N PRO A 122 -10.26 9.97 8.92
CA PRO A 122 -10.91 8.70 8.57
C PRO A 122 -12.18 8.88 7.72
N GLU A 123 -12.91 9.97 7.93
CA GLU A 123 -14.15 10.29 7.23
C GLU A 123 -13.94 10.46 5.72
N ALA A 124 -12.74 10.90 5.29
CA ALA A 124 -12.40 10.99 3.88
C ALA A 124 -12.33 9.61 3.22
N PHE A 125 -11.78 8.62 3.93
CA PHE A 125 -11.73 7.23 3.46
C PHE A 125 -13.11 6.58 3.51
N GLN A 126 -13.91 6.86 4.54
CA GLN A 126 -15.28 6.38 4.63
C GLN A 126 -16.13 6.87 3.46
N ARG A 127 -16.15 8.19 3.20
CA ARG A 127 -16.93 8.76 2.09
C ARG A 127 -16.50 8.24 0.72
N LYS A 128 -15.19 8.06 0.50
CA LYS A 128 -14.65 7.73 -0.82
C LYS A 128 -14.61 6.24 -1.12
N PHE A 129 -14.41 5.41 -0.09
CA PHE A 129 -14.08 3.99 -0.26
C PHE A 129 -14.86 3.06 0.67
N GLY A 130 -15.67 3.58 1.59
CA GLY A 130 -16.49 2.78 2.50
C GLY A 130 -15.74 2.16 3.69
N PHE A 131 -14.52 2.61 3.99
CA PHE A 131 -13.81 2.18 5.19
C PHE A 131 -14.51 2.72 6.45
N ILE A 132 -14.52 1.92 7.51
CA ILE A 132 -15.02 2.34 8.82
C ILE A 132 -13.86 2.32 9.82
N GLN A 133 -13.83 3.29 10.73
CA GLN A 133 -12.91 3.25 11.86
C GLN A 133 -13.46 2.27 12.88
N THR A 134 -12.70 1.22 13.21
CA THR A 134 -13.09 0.21 14.20
C THR A 134 -12.38 0.39 15.54
N ASP A 135 -11.14 0.86 15.52
CA ASP A 135 -10.25 0.91 16.68
C ASP A 135 -9.48 2.25 16.75
N ALA A 136 -8.88 2.53 17.91
CA ALA A 136 -7.98 3.66 18.13
C ALA A 136 -6.53 3.19 18.30
N ILE A 137 -5.58 3.99 17.81
CA ILE A 137 -4.15 3.78 18.06
C ILE A 137 -3.81 4.48 19.38
N ILE A 138 -3.31 3.74 20.37
CA ILE A 138 -2.88 4.26 21.67
C ILE A 138 -1.38 4.03 21.79
N GLU A 139 -0.60 5.11 21.84
CA GLU A 139 0.86 5.08 21.86
C GLU A 139 1.39 5.74 23.15
N LYS A 140 2.45 5.15 23.72
CA LYS A 140 3.24 5.75 24.80
C LYS A 140 4.70 5.67 24.41
N GLU A 141 5.36 6.83 24.36
CA GLU A 141 6.81 6.90 24.18
C GLU A 141 7.51 6.33 25.44
N VAL A 142 8.48 5.43 25.23
CA VAL A 142 9.14 4.68 26.31
C VAL A 142 10.57 5.17 26.57
N ILE A 143 11.18 5.90 25.63
CA ILE A 143 12.58 6.35 25.67
C ILE A 143 12.63 7.83 25.36
#